data_AF-A0A645H071-F1
#
_entry.id   AF-A0A645H071-F1
#
_cell.length_a   1.000
_cell.length_b   1.000
_cell.length_c   1.000
_cell.angle_alpha   90.00
_cell.angle_beta   90.00
_cell.angle_gamma   90.00
#
_symmetry.space_group_name_H-M   'P 1'
#
loop_
_entity.id
_entity.type
_entity.pdbx_description
1 polymer ?
#
loop_
_entity_poly.entity_id
_entity_poly.type
_entity_poly.pdbx_seq_one_letter_code
_entity_poly.pdbx_strand_id
1 'polypeptide(L)' 'MHDIQVIPGDLIIADDSGVCVVPADKVQFVLDEVRQICADEEVMRELIRKKAPISEIKPLFRKRYK' A
#
# COMPACT_ATOMS: atom_id res chain seq x y z
N MET A 1 -4.23 -18.07 -1.95
CA MET A 1 -4.89 -17.69 -0.68
C MET A 1 -4.94 -18.91 0.18
N HIS A 2 -4.41 -18.84 1.39
CA HIS A 2 -4.56 -19.88 2.39
C HIS A 2 -4.96 -19.17 3.69
N ASP A 3 -5.89 -19.76 4.45
CA ASP A 3 -6.27 -19.32 5.80
C ASP A 3 -6.86 -17.90 5.93
N ILE A 4 -7.52 -17.38 4.88
CA ILE A 4 -8.28 -16.11 4.94
C ILE A 4 -9.78 -16.42 4.81
N GLN A 5 -10.57 -15.98 5.78
CA GLN A 5 -12.03 -16.04 5.71
C GLN A 5 -12.53 -14.94 4.77
N VAL A 6 -13.41 -15.30 3.84
CA VAL A 6 -14.08 -14.37 2.93
C VAL A 6 -15.58 -14.43 3.20
N ILE A 7 -16.19 -13.28 3.40
CA ILE A 7 -17.61 -13.12 3.67
C ILE A 7 -18.26 -12.37 2.50
N PRO A 8 -19.49 -12.69 2.08
CA PRO A 8 -20.19 -11.91 1.07
C PRO A 8 -20.23 -10.43 1.44
N GLY A 9 -19.75 -9.57 0.53
CA GLY A 9 -19.64 -8.12 0.73
C GLY A 9 -18.21 -7.62 0.94
N ASP A 10 -17.25 -8.51 1.21
CA ASP A 10 -15.83 -8.14 1.26
C ASP A 10 -15.33 -7.64 -0.10
N LEU A 11 -14.42 -6.67 -0.07
CA LEU A 11 -13.79 -6.14 -1.27
C LEU A 11 -12.60 -7.03 -1.64
N ILE A 12 -12.62 -7.60 -2.85
CA ILE A 12 -11.54 -8.44 -3.37
C ILE A 12 -10.83 -7.69 -4.50
N ILE A 13 -9.50 -7.60 -4.42
CA ILE A 13 -8.64 -6.97 -5.42
C ILE A 13 -7.61 -8.00 -5.88
N ALA A 14 -7.41 -8.14 -7.19
CA ALA A 14 -6.43 -9.07 -7.76
C ALA A 14 -5.58 -8.37 -8.83
N ASP A 15 -4.27 -8.60 -8.76
CA ASP A 15 -3.28 -8.15 -9.74
C ASP A 15 -2.20 -9.24 -9.95
N ASP A 16 -1.14 -8.91 -10.70
CA ASP A 16 -0.03 -9.84 -10.97
C ASP A 16 0.74 -10.27 -9.71
N SER A 17 0.61 -9.54 -8.60
CA SER A 17 1.25 -9.86 -7.32
C SER A 17 0.42 -10.85 -6.50
N GLY A 18 -0.88 -10.94 -6.75
CA GLY A 18 -1.78 -11.89 -6.09
C GLY A 18 -3.16 -11.31 -5.82
N VAL A 19 -3.74 -11.70 -4.68
CA VAL A 19 -5.11 -11.30 -4.31
C VAL A 19 -5.13 -10.78 -2.88
N CYS A 20 -5.79 -9.63 -2.68
CA CYS A 20 -6.03 -8.98 -1.40
C CYS A 20 -7.54 -9.00 -1.09
N VAL A 21 -7.88 -9.30 0.16
CA VAL A 21 -9.26 -9.26 0.67
C VAL A 21 -9.33 -8.19 1.75
N VAL A 22 -10.29 -7.27 1.61
CA VAL A 22 -10.56 -6.22 2.59
C VAL A 22 -11.96 -6.43 3.17
N PRO A 23 -12.09 -6.61 4.50
CA PRO A 23 -13.39 -6.69 5.15
C PRO A 23 -14.27 -5.48 4.82
N ALA A 24 -15.56 -5.71 4.57
CA ALA A 24 -16.49 -4.67 4.14
C ALA A 24 -16.50 -3.43 5.07
N ASP A 25 -16.40 -3.64 6.39
CA ASP A 25 -16.40 -2.59 7.41
C ASP A 25 -15.07 -1.81 7.49
N LYS A 26 -14.01 -2.30 6.85
CA LYS A 26 -12.67 -1.69 6.83
C LYS A 26 -12.31 -1.01 5.52
N VAL A 27 -13.16 -1.12 4.49
CA VAL A 27 -12.88 -0.58 3.15
C VAL A 27 -12.48 0.90 3.20
N GLN A 28 -13.24 1.73 3.93
CA GLN A 28 -12.95 3.16 4.00
C GLN A 28 -11.61 3.47 4.68
N PHE A 29 -11.31 2.79 5.79
CA PHE A 29 -10.03 2.93 6.49
C PHE A 29 -8.86 2.54 5.57
N VAL A 30 -8.95 1.39 4.91
CA VAL A 30 -7.92 0.92 3.99
C VAL A 30 -7.74 1.92 2.83
N LEU A 31 -8.82 2.46 2.29
CA LEU A 31 -8.77 3.42 1.19
C LEU A 31 -8.04 4.71 1.58
N ASP A 32 -8.28 5.22 2.80
CA ASP A 32 -7.62 6.44 3.28
C ASP A 32 -6.13 6.21 3.53
N GLU A 33 -5.74 5.07 4.11
CA GLU A 33 -4.34 4.67 4.25
C GLU A 33 -3.64 4.51 2.90
N VAL A 34 -4.30 3.85 1.93
CA VAL A 34 -3.76 3.66 0.57
C VAL A 34 -3.49 5.01 -0.11
N ARG A 35 -4.37 6.00 0.04
CA ARG A 35 -4.16 7.34 -0.54
C ARG A 35 -2.89 7.99 0.01
N GLN A 36 -2.67 7.94 1.31
CA GLN A 36 -1.48 8.50 1.94
C GLN A 36 -0.21 7.78 1.48
N ILE A 37 -0.26 6.44 1.43
CA ILE A 37 0.83 5.59 0.96
C ILE A 37 1.18 5.90 -0.50
N CYS A 38 0.19 6.02 -1.40
CA CYS A 38 0.42 6.33 -2.80
C CYS A 38 1.08 7.70 -3.00
N ALA A 39 0.69 8.71 -2.20
CA ALA A 39 1.32 10.03 -2.24
C ALA A 39 2.79 9.97 -1.81
N ASP A 40 3.10 9.25 -0.73
CA ASP A 40 4.47 9.06 -0.26
C ASP A 40 5.33 8.27 -1.27
N GLU A 41 4.74 7.25 -1.92
CA GLU A 41 5.41 6.47 -2.97
C GLU A 41 5.74 7.30 -4.21
N GLU A 42 4.89 8.23 -4.61
CA GLU A 42 5.18 9.08 -5.77
C GLU A 42 6.35 10.03 -5.49
N VAL A 43 6.41 10.62 -4.29
CA VAL A 43 7.58 11.43 -3.87
C VAL A 43 8.86 10.60 -3.92
N MET A 44 8.80 9.37 -3.42
CA MET A 44 9.92 8.43 -3.47
C MET A 44 10.33 8.10 -4.91
N ARG A 45 9.36 7.83 -5.79
CA ARG A 45 9.60 7.53 -7.21
C ARG A 45 10.30 8.67 -7.92
N GLU A 46 9.92 9.91 -7.64
CA GLU A 46 10.58 11.11 -8.18
C GLU A 46 12.03 11.26 -7.72
N LEU A 47 12.33 10.97 -6.45
CA LEU A 47 13.71 10.98 -5.93
C LEU A 47 14.57 9.92 -6.61
N ILE A 48 14.01 8.72 -6.84
CA ILE A 48 14.69 7.65 -7.58
C ILE A 48 14.98 8.09 -9.02
N ARG A 49 13.99 8.67 -9.73
CA ARG A 49 14.18 9.20 -11.10
C ARG A 49 15.28 10.26 -11.17
N LYS A 50 15.40 11.09 -10.13
CA LYS A 50 16.44 12.12 -9.99
C LYS A 50 17.80 11.59 -9.54
N LYS A 51 17.94 10.27 -9.32
CA LYS A 51 19.15 9.62 -8.80
C LYS A 51 19.60 10.20 -7.44
N ALA A 52 18.65 10.58 -6.60
CA ALA A 52 18.93 11.02 -5.24
C ALA A 52 19.67 9.91 -4.46
N PRO A 53 20.60 10.27 -3.56
CA PRO A 53 21.34 9.28 -2.78
C PRO A 53 20.40 8.49 -1.86
N ILE A 54 20.71 7.20 -1.65
CA ILE A 54 19.85 6.28 -0.87
C ILE A 54 19.59 6.76 0.57
N SER A 55 20.48 7.57 1.13
CA SER A 55 20.34 8.19 2.45
C SER A 55 19.13 9.13 2.54
N GLU A 56 18.79 9.80 1.44
CA GLU A 56 17.63 10.69 1.35
C GLU A 56 16.32 9.92 1.14
N ILE A 57 16.38 8.74 0.53
CA ILE A 57 15.21 7.92 0.21
C ILE A 57 14.82 6.99 1.39
N LYS A 58 15.80 6.42 2.10
CA LYS A 58 15.59 5.48 3.23
C LYS A 58 14.58 5.94 4.29
N PRO A 59 14.54 7.21 4.72
CA PRO A 59 13.58 7.68 5.70
C PRO A 59 12.11 7.53 5.25
N LEU A 60 11.85 7.63 3.95
CA LEU A 60 10.51 7.53 3.39
C LEU A 60 9.99 6.08 3.38
N PHE A 61 10.87 5.09 3.15
CA PHE A 61 10.52 3.66 3.24
C PHE A 61 10.05 3.23 4.64
N ARG A 62 10.66 3.79 5.69
CA ARG A 62 10.43 3.35 7.09
C ARG A 62 9.17 3.91 7.73
N LYS A 63 8.54 4.95 7.15
CA LYS A 63 7.26 5.48 7.66
C LYS A 63 6.13 4.43 7.61
N ARG A 64 6.23 3.45 6.71
CA ARG A 64 5.22 2.41 6.45
C ARG A 64 5.10 1.31 7.51
N TYR A 65 6.02 1.23 8.49
CA TYR A 65 6.12 0.13 9.46
C TYR A 65 6.13 0.60 10.93
N LYS A 66 5.56 1.78 11.23
CA LYS A 66 5.44 2.26 12.61
C LYS A 66 4.17 1.78 13.28
#